data_AF-A0A843KFH9-F1
#
_entry.id   AF-A0A843KFH9-F1
#
_cell.length_a   1.000
_cell.length_b   1.000
_cell.length_c   1.000
_cell.angle_alpha   90.00
_cell.angle_beta   90.00
_cell.angle_gamma   90.00
#
_symmetry.space_group_name_H-M   'P 1'
#
loop_
_entity.id
_entity.type
_entity.pdbx_description
1 polymer ?
#
loop_
_entity_poly.entity_id
_entity_poly.type
_entity_poly.pdbx_seq_one_letter_code
_entity_poly.pdbx_strand_id
1 'polypeptide(L)'
;MIISVMGATGGLMPVRDERIPEGLPMSAGYTPGVFIGTDDGFKAVVGGKGGGTARVAQDLVEGLTEDQAVALAKKVIAFYRENGQAPERLGATIDRVGFDKFKNAVL
;
A
#
# COMPACT_ATOMS: atom_id res chain seq x y z
N MET A 1 -4.44 4.87 7.45
CA MET A 1 -3.97 4.88 6.04
C MET A 1 -5.07 4.33 5.15
N ILE A 2 -5.18 4.77 3.90
CA ILE A 2 -6.05 4.14 2.88
C ILE A 2 -5.15 3.59 1.77
N ILE A 3 -5.49 2.43 1.24
CA ILE A 3 -4.81 1.77 0.13
C ILE A 3 -5.84 1.51 -0.96
N SER A 4 -5.53 1.88 -2.20
CA SER A 4 -6.35 1.49 -3.35
C SER A 4 -5.77 0.22 -3.98
N VAL A 5 -6.62 -0.80 -4.15
CA VAL A 5 -6.33 -1.98 -4.98
C VAL A 5 -7.06 -1.75 -6.31
N MET A 6 -6.31 -1.64 -7.41
CA MET A 6 -6.89 -1.39 -8.74
C MET A 6 -6.67 -2.62 -9.62
N GLY A 7 -7.77 -3.24 -10.05
CA GLY A 7 -7.73 -4.39 -10.98
C GLY A 7 -7.53 -3.96 -12.44
N ALA A 8 -6.93 -4.84 -13.23
CA ALA A 8 -6.68 -4.60 -14.67
C ALA A 8 -7.99 -4.38 -15.46
N THR A 9 -9.09 -4.96 -14.99
CA THR A 9 -10.41 -4.93 -15.64
C THR A 9 -11.40 -3.94 -15.03
N GLY A 10 -10.95 -3.01 -14.17
CA GLY A 10 -11.68 -1.76 -13.91
C GLY A 10 -12.36 -1.59 -12.54
N GLY A 11 -12.08 -2.43 -11.54
CA GLY A 11 -12.54 -2.21 -10.17
C GLY A 11 -11.49 -1.46 -9.32
N LEU A 12 -11.88 -0.36 -8.66
CA LEU A 12 -11.09 0.28 -7.60
C LEU A 12 -11.66 -0.13 -6.24
N MET A 13 -10.89 -0.91 -5.48
CA MET A 13 -11.25 -1.35 -4.14
C MET A 13 -10.45 -0.57 -3.09
N PRO A 14 -11.07 0.34 -2.34
CA PRO A 14 -10.41 1.04 -1.25
C PRO A 14 -10.35 0.15 -0.01
N VAL A 15 -9.14 -0.19 0.43
CA VAL A 15 -8.89 -0.81 1.73
C VAL A 15 -8.53 0.29 2.72
N ARG A 16 -9.37 0.47 3.75
CA ARG A 16 -9.24 1.55 4.74
C ARG A 16 -8.74 0.99 6.06
N ASP A 17 -7.92 1.80 6.75
CA ASP A 17 -7.71 1.66 8.18
C ASP A 17 -9.04 1.93 8.90
N GLU A 18 -9.44 1.04 9.80
CA GLU A 18 -10.71 1.07 10.52
C GLU A 18 -10.92 2.36 11.33
N ARG A 19 -9.85 3.08 11.68
CA ARG A 19 -9.92 4.37 12.39
C ARG A 19 -10.35 5.54 11.50
N ILE A 20 -10.46 5.35 10.20
CA ILE A 20 -10.85 6.39 9.24
C ILE A 20 -12.38 6.35 9.07
N PRO A 21 -13.10 7.43 9.44
CA PRO A 21 -14.53 7.55 9.20
C PRO A 21 -14.94 7.20 7.77
N GLU A 22 -16.10 6.56 7.66
CA GLU A 22 -16.74 6.33 6.37
C GLU A 22 -17.08 7.67 5.70
N GLY A 23 -16.95 7.75 4.36
CA GLY A 23 -17.19 8.98 3.61
C GLY A 23 -16.02 9.97 3.52
N LEU A 24 -14.90 9.75 4.24
CA LEU A 24 -13.70 10.56 4.02
C LEU A 24 -13.18 10.39 2.58
N PRO A 25 -12.92 11.49 1.84
CA PRO A 25 -12.51 11.45 0.45
C PRO A 25 -11.10 10.86 0.32
N MET A 26 -10.93 10.02 -0.72
CA MET A 26 -9.67 9.33 -1.05
C MET A 26 -8.48 10.28 -1.27
N SER A 27 -8.75 11.53 -1.65
CA SER A 27 -7.73 12.56 -1.92
C SER A 27 -7.05 13.13 -0.67
N ALA A 28 -7.42 12.67 0.54
CA ALA A 28 -6.85 13.15 1.82
C ALA A 28 -5.39 12.74 2.10
N GLY A 29 -4.59 12.43 1.07
CA GLY A 29 -3.12 12.34 1.18
C GLY A 29 -2.54 10.98 1.56
N TYR A 30 -3.30 9.89 1.42
CA TYR A 30 -2.86 8.54 1.77
C TYR A 30 -3.07 7.56 0.61
N THR A 31 -2.09 7.44 -0.30
CA THR A 31 -1.69 6.19 -1.00
C THR A 31 -0.46 6.54 -1.85
N PRO A 32 0.57 5.67 -1.95
CA PRO A 32 1.36 5.78 -3.18
C PRO A 32 1.85 4.45 -3.80
N GLY A 33 1.14 3.36 -3.59
CA GLY A 33 1.38 2.13 -4.36
C GLY A 33 1.19 0.96 -3.45
N VAL A 34 0.21 0.12 -3.79
CA VAL A 34 0.14 -1.20 -3.20
C VAL A 34 -0.26 -2.24 -4.23
N PHE A 35 -1.04 -1.91 -5.28
CA PHE A 35 -1.39 -2.89 -6.31
C PHE A 35 -1.52 -2.30 -7.70
N ILE A 36 -0.94 -3.00 -8.66
CA ILE A 36 -1.06 -2.80 -10.09
C ILE A 36 -1.74 -4.07 -10.63
N GLY A 37 -2.91 -3.92 -11.25
CA GLY A 37 -3.53 -5.01 -12.00
C GLY A 37 -2.70 -5.37 -13.23
N THR A 38 -2.49 -6.65 -13.44
CA THR A 38 -1.80 -7.26 -14.60
C THR A 38 -2.72 -8.30 -15.24
N ASP A 39 -2.40 -8.74 -16.46
CA ASP A 39 -3.18 -9.79 -17.15
C ASP A 39 -3.19 -11.12 -16.37
N ASP A 40 -2.13 -11.38 -15.58
CA ASP A 40 -1.95 -12.59 -14.77
C ASP A 40 -2.34 -12.43 -13.28
N GLY A 41 -3.06 -11.36 -12.91
CA GLY A 41 -3.47 -11.09 -11.53
C GLY A 41 -2.99 -9.72 -11.03
N PHE A 42 -2.48 -9.64 -9.80
CA PHE A 42 -2.06 -8.37 -9.18
C PHE A 42 -0.58 -8.38 -8.78
N LYS A 43 0.12 -7.31 -9.14
CA LYS A 43 1.46 -6.99 -8.68
C LYS A 43 1.40 -5.98 -7.55
N ALA A 44 2.04 -6.28 -6.42
CA ALA A 44 2.18 -5.35 -5.33
C ALA A 44 3.51 -4.59 -5.41
N VAL A 45 3.43 -3.26 -5.44
CA VAL A 45 4.57 -2.34 -5.35
C VAL A 45 4.35 -1.39 -4.20
N VAL A 46 5.39 -1.02 -3.46
CA VAL A 46 5.25 -0.21 -2.24
C VAL A 46 6.19 0.98 -2.21
N GLY A 47 5.78 2.02 -1.48
CA GLY A 47 6.67 3.11 -1.11
C GLY A 47 6.96 4.15 -2.20
N GLY A 48 6.21 4.17 -3.31
CA GLY A 48 6.32 5.24 -4.31
C GLY A 48 6.00 6.64 -3.77
N LYS A 49 6.35 7.71 -4.48
CA LYS A 49 5.89 9.08 -4.20
C LYS A 49 6.01 9.96 -5.44
N GLY A 50 4.90 10.59 -5.85
CA GLY A 50 4.85 11.52 -7.00
C GLY A 50 4.88 13.02 -6.64
N GLY A 51 5.37 13.40 -5.45
CA GLY A 51 5.41 14.78 -4.98
C GLY A 51 6.85 15.33 -4.83
N GLY A 52 7.04 16.42 -4.08
CA GLY A 52 8.33 17.16 -3.95
C GLY A 52 9.55 16.37 -3.44
N THR A 53 9.38 15.10 -3.08
CA THR A 53 10.50 14.14 -2.94
C THR A 53 10.08 12.91 -3.72
N ALA A 54 10.40 12.88 -5.02
CA ALA A 54 9.98 11.79 -5.88
C ALA A 54 10.64 10.49 -5.43
N ARG A 55 9.89 9.39 -5.49
CA ARG A 55 10.40 8.06 -5.13
C ARG A 55 9.78 7.00 -6.03
N VAL A 56 10.64 6.13 -6.55
CA VAL A 56 10.25 4.93 -7.28
C VAL A 56 9.75 3.88 -6.29
N ALA A 57 8.61 3.26 -6.58
CA ALA A 57 8.08 2.17 -5.77
C ALA A 57 9.00 0.94 -5.87
N GLN A 58 9.00 0.11 -4.83
CA GLN A 58 9.75 -1.15 -4.79
C GLN A 58 8.82 -2.34 -4.96
N ASP A 59 9.26 -3.35 -5.72
CA ASP A 59 8.49 -4.57 -5.97
C ASP A 59 8.41 -5.45 -4.71
N LEU A 60 7.19 -5.75 -4.30
CA LEU A 60 6.90 -6.58 -3.12
C LEU A 60 6.62 -8.03 -3.51
N VAL A 61 5.63 -8.27 -4.37
CA VAL A 61 5.19 -9.61 -4.83
C VAL A 61 4.34 -9.48 -6.10
N GLU A 62 4.29 -10.54 -6.92
CA GLU A 62 3.49 -10.62 -8.16
C GLU A 62 2.56 -11.84 -8.13
N GLY A 63 1.60 -11.88 -9.06
CA GLY A 63 0.69 -13.03 -9.23
C GLY A 63 -0.34 -13.20 -8.11
N LEU A 64 -0.68 -12.12 -7.39
CA LEU A 64 -1.70 -12.18 -6.36
C LEU A 64 -3.10 -12.27 -7.00
N THR A 65 -4.00 -13.01 -6.36
CA THR A 65 -5.44 -12.88 -6.61
C THR A 65 -5.98 -11.59 -5.99
N GLU A 66 -7.22 -11.21 -6.35
CA GLU A 66 -7.90 -10.06 -5.77
C GLU A 66 -7.98 -10.14 -4.24
N ASP A 67 -8.42 -11.28 -3.71
CA ASP A 67 -8.52 -11.51 -2.25
C ASP A 67 -7.16 -11.42 -1.56
N GLN A 68 -6.11 -11.97 -2.19
CA GLN A 68 -4.75 -11.88 -1.67
C GLN A 68 -4.23 -10.45 -1.68
N ALA A 69 -4.56 -9.67 -2.71
CA ALA A 69 -4.24 -8.24 -2.76
C ALA A 69 -4.93 -7.47 -1.64
N VAL A 70 -6.23 -7.69 -1.43
CA VAL A 70 -6.97 -7.06 -0.32
C VAL A 70 -6.39 -7.48 1.05
N ALA A 71 -6.05 -8.76 1.23
CA ALA A 71 -5.44 -9.26 2.46
C ALA A 71 -4.05 -8.62 2.71
N LEU A 72 -3.22 -8.53 1.67
CA LEU A 72 -1.91 -7.89 1.76
C LEU A 72 -2.03 -6.39 2.09
N ALA A 73 -3.02 -5.70 1.50
CA ALA A 73 -3.30 -4.30 1.83
C ALA A 73 -3.56 -4.11 3.34
N LYS A 74 -4.37 -5.00 3.94
CA LYS A 74 -4.67 -4.97 5.39
C LYS A 74 -3.40 -5.17 6.23
N LYS A 75 -2.55 -6.13 5.86
CA LYS A 75 -1.25 -6.35 6.54
C LYS A 75 -0.34 -5.12 6.45
N VAL A 76 -0.28 -4.46 5.29
CA VAL A 76 0.50 -3.22 5.11
C VAL A 76 -0.04 -2.08 5.99
N ILE A 77 -1.37 -1.96 6.12
CA ILE A 77 -2.00 -0.98 7.03
C ILE A 77 -1.63 -1.26 8.49
N ALA A 78 -1.70 -2.51 8.92
CA ALA A 78 -1.32 -2.91 10.27
C ALA A 78 0.17 -2.63 10.56
N PHE A 79 1.06 -2.99 9.63
CA PHE A 79 2.49 -2.70 9.76
C PHE A 79 2.76 -1.19 9.90
N TYR A 80 2.15 -0.37 9.04
CA TYR A 80 2.34 1.08 9.07
C TYR A 80 1.78 1.70 10.35
N ARG A 81 0.67 1.16 10.89
CA ARG A 81 0.10 1.60 12.16
C ARG A 81 1.06 1.37 13.32
N GLU A 82 1.78 0.26 13.32
CA GLU A 82 2.70 -0.12 14.41
C GLU A 82 4.06 0.54 14.29
N ASN A 83 4.52 0.79 13.07
CA ASN A 83 5.89 1.21 12.81
C ASN A 83 6.02 2.65 12.30
N GLY A 84 4.96 3.25 11.75
CA GLY A 84 5.00 4.58 11.15
C GLY A 84 5.12 5.69 12.19
N GLN A 85 5.95 6.69 11.91
CA GLN A 85 6.14 7.86 12.77
C GLN A 85 5.74 9.12 12.01
N ALA A 86 4.79 9.92 12.51
CA ALA A 86 4.43 11.18 11.84
C ALA A 86 5.65 12.13 11.81
N PRO A 87 5.93 12.82 10.70
CA PRO A 87 5.14 12.96 9.47
C PRO A 87 5.56 12.01 8.32
N GLU A 88 6.18 10.86 8.61
CA GLU A 88 6.58 9.87 7.60
C GLU A 88 5.37 9.40 6.79
N ARG A 89 5.64 9.00 5.54
CA ARG A 89 4.74 8.17 4.73
C ARG A 89 5.32 6.75 4.67
N LEU A 90 4.53 5.80 4.19
CA LEU A 90 4.92 4.37 4.11
C LEU A 90 6.34 4.15 3.57
N GLY A 91 6.72 4.82 2.48
CA GLY A 91 8.08 4.71 1.93
C GLY A 91 9.17 5.10 2.94
N ALA A 92 9.02 6.23 3.64
CA ALA A 92 10.02 6.69 4.60
C ALA A 92 10.08 5.76 5.83
N THR A 93 8.94 5.23 6.26
CA THR A 93 8.89 4.20 7.30
C THR A 93 9.61 2.92 6.87
N ILE A 94 9.44 2.47 5.62
CA ILE A 94 10.15 1.30 5.08
C ILE A 94 11.67 1.54 5.09
N ASP A 95 12.15 2.71 4.66
CA ASP A 95 13.59 3.00 4.67
C ASP A 95 14.18 2.95 6.07
N ARG A 96 13.46 3.51 7.06
CA ARG A 96 13.92 3.55 8.45
C ARG A 96 13.89 2.18 9.11
N VAL A 97 12.84 1.40 8.86
CA VAL A 97 12.64 0.09 9.50
C VAL A 97 13.39 -1.03 8.79
N GLY A 98 13.69 -0.84 7.50
CA GLY A 98 14.32 -1.81 6.62
C GLY A 98 13.30 -2.56 5.75
N PHE A 99 13.60 -2.68 4.46
CA PHE A 99 12.71 -3.34 3.49
C PHE A 99 12.54 -4.84 3.77
N ASP A 100 13.59 -5.53 4.20
CA ASP A 100 13.50 -6.96 4.55
C ASP A 100 12.58 -7.20 5.75
N LYS A 101 12.67 -6.33 6.77
CA LYS A 101 11.78 -6.38 7.94
C LYS A 101 10.34 -6.11 7.55
N PHE A 102 10.12 -5.15 6.65
CA PHE A 102 8.80 -4.90 6.08
C PHE A 102 8.27 -6.13 5.32
N LYS A 103 9.05 -6.70 4.40
CA LYS A 103 8.69 -7.89 3.61
C LYS A 103 8.26 -9.05 4.51
N ASN A 104 9.08 -9.38 5.52
CA ASN A 104 8.80 -10.48 6.44
C ASN A 104 7.55 -10.26 7.32
N ALA A 105 7.12 -9.01 7.51
CA ALA A 105 5.94 -8.71 8.31
C ALA A 105 4.62 -8.77 7.51
N VAL A 106 4.68 -8.57 6.19
CA VAL A 106 3.47 -8.44 5.35
C VAL A 106 3.25 -9.60 4.39
N LEU A 107 4.27 -10.40 4.07
CA LEU A 107 4.13 -11.64 3.30
C LEU A 107 3.86 -12.78 4.27
#